data_AF-A0AAD8CDV5-F1
#
_entry.id   AF-A0AAD8CDV5-F1
#
_cell.length_a   1.000
_cell.length_b   1.000
_cell.length_c   1.000
_cell.angle_alpha   90.00
_cell.angle_beta   90.00
_cell.angle_gamma   90.00
#
_symmetry.space_group_name_H-M   'P 1'
#
loop_
_entity.id
_entity.type
_entity.pdbx_description
1 polymer ?
#
loop_
_entity_poly.entity_id
_entity_poly.type
_entity_poly.pdbx_seq_one_letter_code
_entity_poly.pdbx_strand_id
1 'polypeptide(L)'
;LLLKNPVFMCLTLTATSEGMAAFGVSVFFTKFIENQYGKTGSISSLIAGCVIIPGAAIGQVLGGLVVSKFKMKCKQTIRLAIATSFASLMFSACYILAKCDNPEFAGISVENGATGNLSAPCNANYNCDRSHYNPVCGVNNVQYFSPCHAGCKDHVLLSKTEVYYNCSCIEDTHNTSESKAYSGKCATMCNKLPILMVLTLIAGIITNMTSTPIITAVLWSVPEKQRSFALGVQWAFIRLLGAIPAPILLGSAIDHSCILWDNSTPGSKGACLMYDNLKLASTFSLFSAAFKLIAGIFIVVAYFLYKPPPGKDESNDKSLSTTLPN
;
A
#
# COMPACT_ATOMS: atom_id res chain seq x y z
N LEU A 1 34.55 5.98 8.09
CA LEU A 1 34.86 4.63 8.64
C LEU A 1 33.66 3.68 8.53
N LEU A 2 32.45 4.08 9.00
CA LEU A 2 31.24 3.26 8.95
C LEU A 2 30.83 2.80 7.53
N LEU A 3 30.86 3.71 6.54
CA LEU A 3 30.54 3.36 5.14
C LEU A 3 31.51 2.35 4.50
N LYS A 4 32.70 2.14 5.09
CA LYS A 4 33.65 1.12 4.64
C LYS A 4 33.36 -0.25 5.24
N ASN A 5 32.48 -0.35 6.25
CA ASN A 5 32.06 -1.62 6.82
C ASN A 5 30.98 -2.25 5.91
N PRO A 6 31.30 -3.33 5.19
CA PRO A 6 30.39 -3.88 4.19
C PRO A 6 29.14 -4.51 4.83
N VAL A 7 29.22 -5.03 6.05
CA VAL A 7 28.07 -5.58 6.78
C VAL A 7 27.10 -4.47 7.14
N PHE A 8 27.60 -3.37 7.69
CA PHE A 8 26.79 -2.19 8.01
C PHE A 8 26.07 -1.64 6.78
N MET A 9 26.78 -1.54 5.64
CA MET A 9 26.19 -1.07 4.39
C MET A 9 25.11 -2.01 3.86
N CYS A 10 25.34 -3.33 3.87
CA CYS A 10 24.32 -4.29 3.43
C CYS A 10 23.06 -4.26 4.33
N LEU A 11 23.22 -4.16 5.65
CA LEU A 11 22.10 -4.02 6.58
C LEU A 11 21.35 -2.70 6.40
N THR A 12 22.07 -1.61 6.11
CA THR A 12 21.48 -0.30 5.81
C THR A 12 20.69 -0.34 4.51
N LEU A 13 21.25 -0.91 3.44
CA LEU A 13 20.56 -1.08 2.15
C LEU A 13 19.34 -2.01 2.27
N THR A 14 19.43 -3.05 3.09
CA THR A 14 18.28 -3.90 3.43
C THR A 14 17.17 -3.07 4.06
N ALA A 15 17.47 -2.29 5.11
CA ALA A 15 16.49 -1.46 5.80
C ALA A 15 15.88 -0.39 4.88
N THR A 16 16.70 0.21 4.01
CA THR A 16 16.24 1.17 3.00
C THR A 16 15.27 0.53 2.02
N SER A 17 15.60 -0.65 1.49
CA SER A 17 14.74 -1.38 0.54
C SER A 17 13.44 -1.87 1.18
N GLU A 18 13.49 -2.39 2.41
CA GLU A 18 12.28 -2.69 3.21
C GLU A 18 11.44 -1.43 3.44
N GLY A 19 12.09 -0.30 3.74
CA GLY A 19 11.47 1.00 3.87
C GLY A 19 10.80 1.47 2.58
N MET A 20 11.42 1.25 1.41
CA MET A 20 10.82 1.61 0.11
C MET A 20 9.47 0.91 -0.10
N ALA A 21 9.42 -0.40 0.13
CA ALA A 21 8.18 -1.16 0.03
C ALA A 21 7.12 -0.60 1.00
N ALA A 22 7.49 -0.40 2.26
CA ALA A 22 6.56 0.05 3.30
C ALA A 22 6.03 1.48 3.04
N PHE A 23 6.92 2.44 2.77
CA PHE A 23 6.53 3.84 2.55
C PHE A 23 5.69 3.98 1.28
N GLY A 24 6.09 3.34 0.18
CA GLY A 24 5.33 3.37 -1.07
C GLY A 24 3.90 2.89 -0.87
N VAL A 25 3.73 1.66 -0.34
CA VAL A 25 2.41 1.11 -0.07
C VAL A 25 1.62 2.00 0.90
N SER A 26 2.23 2.46 1.99
CA SER A 26 1.50 3.22 3.01
C SER A 26 0.86 4.50 2.48
N VAL A 27 1.53 5.21 1.58
CA VAL A 27 1.04 6.48 1.01
C VAL A 27 -0.16 6.24 0.08
N PHE A 28 -0.12 5.18 -0.71
CA PHE A 28 -1.18 4.89 -1.69
C PHE A 28 -2.22 3.89 -1.20
N PHE A 29 -2.11 3.36 0.02
CA PHE A 29 -3.04 2.35 0.54
C PHE A 29 -4.47 2.89 0.66
N THR A 30 -4.65 4.16 1.03
CA THR A 30 -5.97 4.81 1.01
C THR A 30 -6.57 4.78 -0.39
N LYS A 31 -5.82 5.19 -1.41
CA LYS A 31 -6.25 5.15 -2.83
C LYS A 31 -6.55 3.72 -3.28
N PHE A 32 -5.78 2.74 -2.81
CA PHE A 32 -6.04 1.33 -3.09
C PHE A 32 -7.43 0.92 -2.58
N ILE A 33 -7.76 1.26 -1.33
CA ILE A 33 -9.07 0.93 -0.74
C ILE A 33 -10.21 1.67 -1.45
N GLU A 34 -10.04 2.95 -1.76
CA GLU A 34 -11.04 3.76 -2.48
C GLU A 34 -11.41 3.15 -3.84
N ASN A 35 -10.41 2.71 -4.62
CA ASN A 35 -10.64 2.22 -5.98
C ASN A 35 -11.13 0.75 -6.00
N GLN A 36 -10.60 -0.10 -5.11
CA GLN A 36 -10.99 -1.50 -5.05
C GLN A 36 -12.39 -1.68 -4.44
N TYR A 37 -12.70 -0.97 -3.35
CA TYR A 37 -13.91 -1.21 -2.55
C TYR A 37 -14.93 -0.07 -2.59
N GLY A 38 -14.70 0.96 -3.41
CA GLY A 38 -15.64 2.08 -3.58
C GLY A 38 -15.89 2.88 -2.29
N LYS A 39 -14.95 2.86 -1.33
CA LYS A 39 -15.08 3.59 -0.06
C LYS A 39 -14.71 5.06 -0.24
N THR A 40 -15.32 5.92 0.58
CA THR A 40 -14.95 7.34 0.64
C THR A 40 -13.55 7.50 1.22
N GLY A 41 -12.84 8.58 0.84
CA GLY A 41 -11.45 8.76 1.27
C GLY A 41 -11.27 8.88 2.79
N SER A 42 -12.26 9.42 3.50
CA SER A 42 -12.26 9.48 4.95
C SER A 42 -12.31 8.09 5.59
N ILE A 43 -13.20 7.20 5.11
CA ILE A 43 -13.31 5.83 5.62
C ILE A 43 -12.06 5.02 5.24
N SER A 44 -11.59 5.15 4.00
CA SER A 44 -10.38 4.48 3.53
C SER A 44 -9.15 4.87 4.35
N SER A 45 -9.01 6.16 4.69
CA SER A 45 -7.90 6.66 5.52
C SER A 45 -7.98 6.15 6.96
N LEU A 46 -9.20 6.07 7.52
CA LEU A 46 -9.42 5.50 8.84
C LEU A 46 -9.03 4.01 8.88
N ILE A 47 -9.45 3.24 7.88
CA ILE A 47 -9.09 1.82 7.75
C ILE A 47 -7.58 1.67 7.60
N ALA A 48 -6.96 2.45 6.71
CA ALA A 48 -5.51 2.44 6.51
C ALA A 48 -4.76 2.70 7.83
N GLY A 49 -5.16 3.73 8.58
CA GLY A 49 -4.57 4.06 9.88
C GLY A 49 -4.75 2.94 10.91
N CYS A 50 -5.95 2.33 10.99
CA CYS A 50 -6.25 1.25 11.92
C CYS A 50 -5.55 -0.08 11.59
N VAL A 51 -5.12 -0.28 10.34
CA VAL A 51 -4.42 -1.50 9.92
C VAL A 51 -2.91 -1.32 9.99
N ILE A 52 -2.38 -0.25 9.38
CA ILE A 52 -0.95 -0.05 9.22
C ILE A 52 -0.27 0.27 10.55
N ILE A 53 -0.84 1.19 11.36
CA ILE A 53 -0.18 1.67 12.58
C ILE A 53 -0.12 0.56 13.66
N PRO A 54 -1.23 -0.12 14.01
CA PRO A 54 -1.17 -1.21 14.98
C PRO A 54 -0.31 -2.37 14.48
N GLY A 55 -0.40 -2.72 13.20
CA GLY A 55 0.46 -3.75 12.61
C GLY A 55 1.94 -3.44 12.76
N ALA A 56 2.33 -2.19 12.54
CA ALA A 56 3.71 -1.75 12.73
C ALA A 56 4.15 -1.82 14.20
N ALA A 57 3.35 -1.29 15.13
CA ALA A 57 3.67 -1.31 16.55
C ALA A 57 3.79 -2.74 17.09
N ILE A 58 2.82 -3.60 16.80
CA ILE A 58 2.82 -5.01 17.22
C ILE A 58 4.03 -5.74 16.64
N GLY A 59 4.31 -5.56 15.34
CA GLY A 59 5.46 -6.18 14.68
C GLY A 59 6.80 -5.81 15.30
N GLN A 60 7.04 -4.51 15.55
CA GLN A 60 8.30 -4.05 16.14
C GLN A 60 8.50 -4.59 17.56
N VAL A 61 7.46 -4.55 18.40
CA VAL A 61 7.50 -5.08 19.77
C VAL A 61 7.72 -6.58 19.76
N LEU A 62 6.99 -7.34 18.95
CA LEU A 62 7.18 -8.80 18.82
C LEU A 62 8.59 -9.14 18.34
N GLY A 63 9.13 -8.41 17.38
CA GLY A 63 10.52 -8.58 16.93
C GLY A 63 11.53 -8.39 18.07
N GLY A 64 11.33 -7.36 18.90
CA GLY A 64 12.17 -7.09 20.07
C GLY A 64 12.02 -8.16 21.15
N LEU A 65 10.80 -8.61 21.42
CA LEU A 65 10.51 -9.68 22.37
C LEU A 65 11.15 -11.00 21.94
N VAL A 66 11.08 -11.37 20.66
CA VAL A 66 11.72 -12.58 20.15
C VAL A 66 13.24 -12.50 20.31
N VAL A 67 13.87 -11.40 19.88
CA VAL A 67 15.33 -11.24 19.99
C VAL A 67 15.80 -11.27 21.45
N SER A 68 15.08 -10.60 22.36
CA SER A 68 15.42 -10.52 23.78
C SER A 68 15.15 -11.82 24.54
N LYS A 69 13.96 -12.42 24.38
CA LYS A 69 13.55 -13.62 25.12
C LYS A 69 14.41 -14.83 24.78
N PHE A 70 14.80 -14.98 23.51
CA PHE A 70 15.67 -16.08 23.06
C PHE A 70 17.16 -15.77 23.19
N LYS A 71 17.54 -14.59 23.73
CA LYS A 71 18.93 -14.14 23.89
C LYS A 71 19.78 -14.39 22.63
N MET A 72 19.23 -14.02 21.47
CA MET A 72 19.82 -14.37 20.18
C MET A 72 21.21 -13.73 20.01
N LYS A 73 22.18 -14.46 19.45
CA LYS A 73 23.47 -13.91 18.99
C LYS A 73 23.29 -13.19 17.65
N CYS A 74 24.24 -12.34 17.24
CA CYS A 74 24.19 -11.59 15.98
C CYS A 74 23.86 -12.44 14.75
N LYS A 75 24.54 -13.57 14.58
CA LYS A 75 24.28 -14.48 13.46
C LYS A 75 22.86 -15.07 13.50
N GLN A 76 22.31 -15.34 14.68
CA GLN A 76 20.94 -15.84 14.85
C GLN A 76 19.91 -14.74 14.56
N THR A 77 20.18 -13.51 14.99
CA THR A 77 19.32 -12.35 14.70
C THR A 77 19.26 -12.05 13.21
N ILE A 78 20.39 -12.11 12.49
CA ILE A 78 20.39 -11.95 11.03
C ILE A 78 19.61 -13.11 10.36
N ARG A 79 19.72 -14.35 10.87
CA ARG A 79 18.93 -15.49 10.38
C ARG A 79 17.42 -15.29 10.60
N LEU A 80 17.03 -14.75 11.75
CA LEU A 80 15.64 -14.38 12.03
C LEU A 80 15.15 -13.33 11.01
N ALA A 81 15.97 -12.31 10.77
CA ALA A 81 15.66 -11.24 9.82
C ALA A 81 15.46 -11.77 8.38
N ILE A 82 16.30 -12.73 7.95
CA ILE A 82 16.13 -13.42 6.65
C ILE A 82 14.80 -14.16 6.62
N ALA A 83 14.48 -14.92 7.68
CA ALA A 83 13.25 -15.68 7.75
C ALA A 83 12.00 -14.79 7.70
N THR A 84 11.97 -13.70 8.47
CA THR A 84 10.85 -12.75 8.48
C THR A 84 10.75 -11.93 7.19
N SER A 85 11.89 -11.58 6.57
CA SER A 85 11.89 -10.93 5.25
C SER A 85 11.30 -11.83 4.17
N PHE A 86 11.71 -13.11 4.11
CA PHE A 86 11.13 -14.08 3.19
C PHE A 86 9.65 -14.33 3.45
N ALA A 87 9.24 -14.45 4.72
CA ALA A 87 7.82 -14.54 5.08
C ALA A 87 7.05 -13.32 4.58
N SER A 88 7.57 -12.10 4.78
CA SER A 88 6.91 -10.87 4.31
C SER A 88 6.83 -10.77 2.79
N LEU A 89 7.79 -11.34 2.05
CA LEU A 89 7.75 -11.46 0.60
C LEU A 89 6.57 -12.34 0.16
N MET A 90 6.30 -13.46 0.83
CA MET A 90 5.14 -14.31 0.52
C MET A 90 3.81 -13.57 0.70
N PHE A 91 3.72 -12.74 1.74
CA PHE A 91 2.53 -11.93 1.98
C PHE A 91 2.37 -10.74 1.03
N SER A 92 3.39 -10.37 0.24
CA SER A 92 3.27 -9.27 -0.74
C SER A 92 2.22 -9.54 -1.83
N ALA A 93 1.87 -10.81 -2.08
CA ALA A 93 0.81 -11.21 -3.00
C ALA A 93 -0.62 -10.95 -2.46
N CYS A 94 -0.78 -10.53 -1.20
CA CYS A 94 -2.10 -10.35 -0.59
C CYS A 94 -3.00 -9.36 -1.33
N TYR A 95 -2.43 -8.32 -1.96
CA TYR A 95 -3.19 -7.31 -2.69
C TYR A 95 -3.89 -7.90 -3.92
N ILE A 96 -3.26 -8.84 -4.61
CA ILE A 96 -3.87 -9.57 -5.74
C ILE A 96 -4.98 -10.50 -5.25
N LEU A 97 -4.76 -11.22 -4.14
CA LEU A 97 -5.75 -12.16 -3.60
C LEU A 97 -7.05 -11.47 -3.16
N ALA A 98 -6.91 -10.28 -2.57
CA ALA A 98 -8.02 -9.48 -2.09
C ALA A 98 -8.58 -8.49 -3.13
N LYS A 99 -8.13 -8.56 -4.40
CA LYS A 99 -8.63 -7.69 -5.48
C LYS A 99 -10.14 -7.82 -5.66
N CYS A 100 -10.75 -6.71 -6.05
CA CYS A 100 -12.12 -6.64 -6.53
C CYS A 100 -12.10 -6.35 -8.03
N ASP A 101 -13.16 -6.73 -8.72
CA ASP A 101 -13.29 -6.38 -10.14
C ASP A 101 -13.78 -4.93 -10.26
N ASN A 102 -13.54 -4.31 -11.41
CA ASN A 102 -14.00 -2.95 -11.67
C ASN A 102 -15.53 -2.92 -11.75
N PRO A 103 -16.21 -1.92 -11.15
CA PRO A 103 -17.64 -1.74 -11.35
C PRO A 103 -17.91 -1.39 -12.82
N GLU A 104 -19.11 -1.71 -13.28
CA GLU A 104 -19.52 -1.35 -14.64
C GLU A 104 -19.57 0.18 -14.79
N PHE A 105 -18.96 0.69 -15.85
CA PHE A 105 -18.85 2.10 -16.16
C PHE A 105 -19.34 2.35 -17.59
N ALA A 106 -20.32 3.25 -17.72
CA ALA A 106 -20.92 3.59 -19.00
C ALA A 106 -19.90 4.23 -19.96
N GLY A 107 -19.78 3.70 -21.17
CA GLY A 107 -18.81 4.16 -22.18
C GLY A 107 -17.38 3.61 -22.00
N ILE A 108 -17.17 2.67 -21.08
CA ILE A 108 -15.89 1.95 -20.90
C ILE A 108 -16.09 0.43 -20.83
N SER A 109 -17.01 -0.06 -19.98
CA SER A 109 -17.21 -1.51 -19.76
C SER A 109 -18.48 -2.07 -20.39
N VAL A 110 -19.52 -1.25 -20.56
CA VAL A 110 -20.85 -1.69 -21.04
C VAL A 110 -20.95 -1.70 -22.57
N GLU A 111 -20.23 -0.80 -23.23
CA GLU A 111 -20.01 -0.84 -24.67
C GLU A 111 -18.54 -1.23 -24.86
N ASN A 112 -18.25 -2.34 -25.57
CA ASN A 112 -16.89 -2.81 -25.88
C ASN A 112 -16.13 -1.83 -26.81
N GLY A 113 -16.16 -0.53 -26.54
CA GLY A 113 -15.46 0.53 -27.24
C GLY A 113 -14.15 0.81 -26.53
N ALA A 114 -13.03 0.49 -27.18
CA ALA A 114 -11.67 0.70 -26.71
C ALA A 114 -11.26 2.19 -26.57
N THR A 115 -12.21 3.10 -26.42
CA THR A 115 -12.01 4.54 -26.30
C THR A 115 -13.09 5.05 -25.36
N GLY A 116 -12.71 5.73 -24.27
CA GLY A 116 -13.62 6.34 -23.28
C GLY A 116 -14.55 7.39 -23.89
N ASN A 117 -15.47 6.93 -24.74
CA ASN A 117 -16.47 7.73 -25.39
C ASN A 117 -17.70 7.74 -24.49
N LEU A 118 -17.80 8.80 -23.71
CA LEU A 118 -18.88 8.99 -22.75
C LEU A 118 -20.19 9.46 -23.43
N SER A 119 -20.17 9.66 -24.75
CA SER A 119 -21.34 10.09 -25.53
C SER A 119 -22.11 8.88 -26.04
N ALA A 120 -23.38 8.81 -25.65
CA ALA A 120 -24.33 7.78 -26.01
C ALA A 120 -25.62 8.44 -26.55
N PRO A 121 -26.45 7.75 -27.33
CA PRO A 121 -27.69 8.31 -27.88
C PRO A 121 -28.61 8.94 -26.80
N CYS A 122 -28.63 8.36 -25.61
CA CYS A 122 -29.43 8.82 -24.47
C CYS A 122 -28.94 10.14 -23.84
N ASN A 123 -27.67 10.52 -24.03
CA ASN A 123 -27.10 11.77 -23.50
C ASN A 123 -26.62 12.76 -24.59
N ALA A 124 -26.74 12.39 -25.86
CA ALA A 124 -26.29 13.20 -27.00
C ALA A 124 -26.93 14.59 -27.05
N ASN A 125 -28.14 14.75 -26.51
CA ASN A 125 -28.88 16.01 -26.52
C ASN A 125 -28.43 17.03 -25.47
N TYR A 126 -27.58 16.64 -24.50
CA TYR A 126 -27.26 17.49 -23.35
C TYR A 126 -25.91 18.20 -23.44
N ASN A 127 -25.11 18.01 -24.51
CA ASN A 127 -23.78 18.61 -24.68
C ASN A 127 -22.93 18.57 -23.40
N CYS A 128 -22.82 17.40 -22.79
CA CYS A 128 -22.21 17.25 -21.47
C CYS A 128 -20.72 17.63 -21.48
N ASP A 129 -20.35 18.44 -20.50
CA ASP A 129 -18.96 18.83 -20.30
C ASP A 129 -18.15 17.69 -19.67
N ARG A 130 -16.97 17.42 -20.25
CA ARG A 130 -16.00 16.45 -19.73
C ARG A 130 -15.01 17.06 -18.73
N SER A 131 -15.07 18.38 -18.49
CA SER A 131 -14.15 19.07 -17.58
C SER A 131 -14.44 18.83 -16.10
N HIS A 132 -15.66 18.40 -15.74
CA HIS A 132 -16.07 18.19 -14.36
C HIS A 132 -16.51 16.75 -14.10
N TYR A 133 -15.63 15.99 -13.43
CA TYR A 133 -15.94 14.66 -12.94
C TYR A 133 -16.79 14.73 -11.67
N ASN A 134 -18.03 14.25 -11.75
CA ASN A 134 -18.96 14.19 -10.62
C ASN A 134 -19.71 12.84 -10.66
N PRO A 135 -19.07 11.73 -10.27
CA PRO A 135 -19.59 10.40 -10.52
C PRO A 135 -20.94 10.18 -9.85
N VAL A 136 -21.83 9.50 -10.56
CA VAL A 136 -23.13 9.03 -10.04
C VAL A 136 -23.28 7.53 -10.28
N CYS A 137 -23.97 6.86 -9.37
CA CYS A 137 -24.33 5.46 -9.49
C CYS A 137 -25.81 5.32 -9.85
N GLY A 138 -26.12 4.73 -11.00
CA GLY A 138 -27.48 4.44 -11.38
C GLY A 138 -28.10 3.30 -10.58
N VAL A 139 -29.43 3.22 -10.55
CA VAL A 139 -30.15 2.08 -9.94
C VAL A 139 -29.83 0.73 -10.60
N ASN A 140 -29.35 0.76 -11.85
CA ASN A 140 -28.80 -0.38 -12.58
C ASN A 140 -27.39 -0.80 -12.13
N ASN A 141 -26.83 -0.16 -11.10
CA ASN A 141 -25.48 -0.39 -10.58
C ASN A 141 -24.34 -0.10 -11.59
N VAL A 142 -24.64 0.74 -12.60
CA VAL A 142 -23.66 1.26 -13.55
C VAL A 142 -23.22 2.66 -13.10
N GLN A 143 -21.91 2.90 -13.13
CA GLN A 143 -21.33 4.21 -12.81
C GLN A 143 -21.26 5.08 -14.07
N TYR A 144 -21.63 6.35 -13.91
CA TYR A 144 -21.58 7.36 -14.98
C TYR A 144 -20.63 8.49 -14.59
N PHE A 145 -20.05 9.16 -15.59
CA PHE A 145 -19.07 10.24 -15.39
C PHE A 145 -19.63 11.45 -14.63
N SER A 146 -20.87 11.84 -14.97
CA SER A 146 -21.60 12.92 -14.31
C SER A 146 -23.11 12.73 -14.43
N PRO A 147 -23.94 13.47 -13.67
CA PRO A 147 -25.40 13.42 -13.82
C PRO A 147 -25.87 13.72 -15.25
N CYS A 148 -25.18 14.62 -15.96
CA CYS A 148 -25.45 14.92 -17.36
C CYS A 148 -25.20 13.70 -18.25
N HIS A 149 -24.08 12.99 -18.05
CA HIS A 149 -23.76 11.80 -18.82
C HIS A 149 -24.72 10.63 -18.53
N ALA A 150 -25.35 10.62 -17.36
CA ALA A 150 -26.46 9.72 -17.03
C ALA A 150 -27.82 10.20 -17.59
N GLY A 151 -27.88 11.41 -18.18
CA GLY A 151 -29.08 11.99 -18.78
C GLY A 151 -30.12 12.46 -17.76
N CYS A 152 -29.72 12.75 -16.52
CA CYS A 152 -30.62 13.19 -15.45
C CYS A 152 -31.02 14.66 -15.60
N LYS A 153 -32.28 14.99 -15.29
CA LYS A 153 -32.82 16.36 -15.41
C LYS A 153 -33.06 17.03 -14.07
N ASP A 154 -33.44 16.25 -13.06
CA ASP A 154 -33.84 16.75 -11.75
C ASP A 154 -32.92 16.21 -10.66
N HIS A 155 -32.79 16.94 -9.56
CA HIS A 155 -32.02 16.51 -8.39
C HIS A 155 -32.70 16.97 -7.09
N VAL A 156 -32.59 16.14 -6.06
CA VAL A 156 -33.10 16.43 -4.71
C VAL A 156 -32.02 16.06 -3.70
N LEU A 157 -31.80 16.93 -2.72
CA LEU A 157 -30.90 16.66 -1.60
C LEU A 157 -31.66 15.89 -0.50
N LEU A 158 -31.40 14.59 -0.37
CA LEU A 158 -31.95 13.75 0.70
C LEU A 158 -30.86 13.39 1.72
N SER A 159 -31.04 13.75 2.99
CA SER A 159 -30.18 13.30 4.09
C SER A 159 -28.67 13.47 3.85
N LYS A 160 -28.26 14.61 3.25
CA LYS A 160 -26.89 14.95 2.84
C LYS A 160 -26.33 14.20 1.60
N THR A 161 -27.17 13.49 0.86
CA THR A 161 -26.81 12.85 -0.40
C THR A 161 -27.71 13.39 -1.52
N GLU A 162 -27.11 13.82 -2.61
CA GLU A 162 -27.86 14.23 -3.80
C GLU A 162 -28.36 12.99 -4.54
N VAL A 163 -29.66 12.99 -4.84
CA VAL A 163 -30.34 11.98 -5.64
C VAL A 163 -30.84 12.63 -6.91
N TYR A 164 -30.50 12.07 -8.05
CA TYR A 164 -30.84 12.54 -9.37
C TYR A 164 -31.97 11.70 -9.97
N TYR A 165 -32.87 12.34 -10.71
CA TYR A 165 -34.09 11.73 -11.27
C TYR A 165 -34.21 12.01 -12.77
N ASN A 166 -35.12 11.27 -13.43
CA ASN A 166 -35.41 11.39 -14.85
C ASN A 166 -34.16 11.20 -15.74
N CYS A 167 -33.36 10.19 -15.40
CA CYS A 167 -32.11 9.85 -16.08
C CYS A 167 -32.35 8.99 -17.33
N SER A 168 -32.19 9.58 -18.52
CA SER A 168 -32.47 8.89 -19.79
C SER A 168 -31.51 7.75 -20.15
N CYS A 169 -30.31 7.70 -19.55
CA CYS A 169 -29.33 6.63 -19.81
C CYS A 169 -29.40 5.46 -18.82
N ILE A 170 -30.38 5.46 -17.92
CA ILE A 170 -30.56 4.44 -16.89
C ILE A 170 -31.85 3.70 -17.19
N GLU A 171 -31.73 2.51 -17.77
CA GLU A 171 -32.87 1.62 -18.00
C GLU A 171 -33.18 0.83 -16.72
N ASP A 172 -34.43 0.89 -16.25
CA ASP A 172 -34.88 0.11 -15.10
C ASP A 172 -35.31 -1.29 -15.56
N THR A 173 -34.68 -2.33 -14.99
CA THR A 173 -35.05 -3.73 -15.23
C THR A 173 -36.28 -4.16 -14.44
N HIS A 174 -36.81 -3.33 -13.53
CA HIS A 174 -37.81 -3.73 -12.54
C HIS A 174 -39.18 -3.01 -12.56
N ASN A 175 -39.56 -2.32 -13.65
CA ASN A 175 -40.90 -1.72 -13.82
C ASN A 175 -41.32 -0.74 -12.70
N THR A 176 -40.37 -0.16 -11.96
CA THR A 176 -40.63 0.95 -11.04
C THR A 176 -40.26 2.23 -11.77
N SER A 177 -41.25 3.05 -12.05
CA SER A 177 -41.20 4.22 -12.94
C SER A 177 -40.31 5.40 -12.49
N GLU A 178 -39.14 5.16 -11.93
CA GLU A 178 -38.21 6.20 -11.51
C GLU A 178 -36.76 5.81 -11.81
N SER A 179 -36.28 6.17 -13.01
CA SER A 179 -34.86 6.18 -13.38
C SER A 179 -34.09 7.15 -12.47
N LYS A 180 -33.37 6.63 -11.48
CA LYS A 180 -32.64 7.42 -10.48
C LYS A 180 -31.14 7.13 -10.50
N ALA A 181 -30.36 8.11 -10.04
CA ALA A 181 -28.96 7.94 -9.73
C ALA A 181 -28.61 8.58 -8.38
N TYR A 182 -27.68 7.96 -7.66
CA TYR A 182 -27.17 8.47 -6.39
C TYR A 182 -25.80 9.12 -6.60
N SER A 183 -25.56 10.25 -5.94
CA SER A 183 -24.25 10.90 -5.96
C SER A 183 -23.16 9.99 -5.36
N GLY A 184 -22.01 9.92 -6.04
CA GLY A 184 -20.86 9.11 -5.66
C GLY A 184 -20.60 7.93 -6.60
N LYS A 185 -19.51 7.20 -6.30
CA LYS A 185 -19.15 5.97 -7.02
C LYS A 185 -20.12 4.84 -6.66
N CYS A 186 -20.31 3.90 -7.58
CA CYS A 186 -21.09 2.70 -7.27
C CYS A 186 -20.44 1.87 -6.17
N ALA A 187 -21.28 1.24 -5.33
CA ALA A 187 -20.80 0.31 -4.33
C ALA A 187 -20.29 -0.96 -5.05
N THR A 188 -19.00 -1.24 -4.91
CA THR A 188 -18.48 -2.53 -5.35
C THR A 188 -19.04 -3.62 -4.44
N MET A 189 -19.76 -4.59 -4.98
CA MET A 189 -20.27 -5.77 -4.26
C MET A 189 -19.10 -6.73 -3.92
N CYS A 190 -18.10 -6.23 -3.22
CA CYS A 190 -16.86 -6.94 -2.93
C CYS A 190 -16.70 -7.14 -1.41
N ASN A 191 -17.02 -8.33 -0.93
CA ASN A 191 -16.88 -8.70 0.48
C ASN A 191 -15.45 -9.11 0.88
N LYS A 192 -14.44 -8.68 0.12
CA LYS A 192 -13.02 -9.00 0.38
C LYS A 192 -12.29 -7.96 1.23
N LEU A 193 -12.96 -6.87 1.62
CA LEU A 193 -12.35 -5.82 2.44
C LEU A 193 -11.85 -6.33 3.79
N PRO A 194 -12.60 -7.14 4.57
CA PRO A 194 -12.09 -7.70 5.83
C PRO A 194 -10.87 -8.61 5.60
N ILE A 195 -10.86 -9.37 4.50
CA ILE A 195 -9.74 -10.24 4.13
C ILE A 195 -8.49 -9.40 3.85
N LEU A 196 -8.61 -8.30 3.09
CA LEU A 196 -7.50 -7.37 2.89
C LEU A 196 -6.99 -6.82 4.22
N MET A 197 -7.89 -6.35 5.10
CA MET A 197 -7.49 -5.79 6.39
C MET A 197 -6.68 -6.78 7.22
N VAL A 198 -7.14 -8.03 7.33
CA VAL A 198 -6.43 -9.08 8.09
C VAL A 198 -5.10 -9.43 7.43
N LEU A 199 -5.07 -9.62 6.11
CA LEU A 199 -3.82 -9.98 5.41
C LEU A 199 -2.79 -8.85 5.46
N THR A 200 -3.20 -7.60 5.26
CA THR A 200 -2.31 -6.43 5.35
C THR A 200 -1.85 -6.20 6.79
N LEU A 201 -2.69 -6.47 7.80
CA LEU A 201 -2.28 -6.43 9.21
C LEU A 201 -1.17 -7.46 9.48
N ILE A 202 -1.38 -8.73 9.07
CA ILE A 202 -0.37 -9.79 9.23
C ILE A 202 0.92 -9.44 8.48
N ALA A 203 0.80 -8.99 7.22
CA ALA A 203 1.93 -8.56 6.41
C ALA A 203 2.70 -7.40 7.06
N GLY A 204 1.97 -6.45 7.66
CA GLY A 204 2.52 -5.32 8.40
C GLY A 204 3.27 -5.76 9.65
N ILE A 205 2.70 -6.69 10.43
CA ILE A 205 3.35 -7.28 11.62
C ILE A 205 4.66 -7.97 11.21
N ILE A 206 4.64 -8.85 10.22
CA ILE A 206 5.83 -9.60 9.79
C ILE A 206 6.91 -8.64 9.23
N THR A 207 6.51 -7.65 8.43
CA THR A 207 7.43 -6.64 7.87
C THR A 207 8.14 -5.86 8.98
N ASN A 208 7.38 -5.37 9.96
CA ASN A 208 7.93 -4.57 11.05
C ASN A 208 8.72 -5.44 12.06
N MET A 209 8.39 -6.72 12.16
CA MET A 209 9.19 -7.69 12.91
C MET A 209 10.59 -7.87 12.31
N THR A 210 10.76 -7.71 10.99
CA THR A 210 12.08 -7.75 10.32
C THR A 210 12.96 -6.56 10.68
N SER A 211 12.38 -5.39 10.93
CA SER A 211 13.13 -4.16 11.24
C SER A 211 13.93 -4.27 12.54
N THR A 212 13.37 -4.89 13.58
CA THR A 212 14.03 -5.00 14.89
C THR A 212 15.34 -5.82 14.85
N PRO A 213 15.37 -7.02 14.25
CA PRO A 213 16.59 -7.77 13.98
C PRO A 213 17.63 -6.99 13.16
N ILE A 214 17.20 -6.24 12.13
CA ILE A 214 18.14 -5.45 11.30
C ILE A 214 18.80 -4.36 12.15
N ILE A 215 18.02 -3.60 12.93
CA ILE A 215 18.54 -2.55 13.81
C ILE A 215 19.51 -3.16 14.85
N THR A 216 19.13 -4.30 15.45
CA THR A 216 19.98 -5.00 16.42
C THR A 216 21.29 -5.47 15.79
N ALA A 217 21.24 -6.03 14.58
CA ALA A 217 22.44 -6.44 13.83
C ALA A 217 23.34 -5.25 13.49
N VAL A 218 22.76 -4.09 13.13
CA VAL A 218 23.51 -2.85 12.91
C VAL A 218 24.28 -2.45 14.17
N LEU A 219 23.63 -2.43 15.33
CA LEU A 219 24.26 -2.08 16.61
C LEU A 219 25.40 -3.02 17.01
N TRP A 220 25.35 -4.28 16.59
CA TRP A 220 26.42 -5.26 16.82
C TRP A 220 27.52 -5.23 15.77
N SER A 221 27.24 -4.69 14.57
CA SER A 221 28.22 -4.55 13.50
C SER A 221 29.18 -3.36 13.68
N VAL A 222 28.89 -2.47 14.64
CA VAL A 222 29.66 -1.24 14.89
C VAL A 222 30.15 -1.15 16.34
N PRO A 223 31.28 -0.47 16.60
CA PRO A 223 31.74 -0.20 17.96
C PRO A 223 30.73 0.62 18.77
N GLU A 224 30.68 0.41 20.09
CA GLU A 224 29.67 1.03 20.96
C GLU A 224 29.65 2.56 20.87
N LYS A 225 30.83 3.18 20.79
CA LYS A 225 31.02 4.63 20.64
C LYS A 225 30.40 5.22 19.36
N GLN A 226 30.09 4.39 18.36
CA GLN A 226 29.57 4.82 17.06
C GLN A 226 28.11 4.40 16.81
N ARG A 227 27.45 3.71 17.76
CA ARG A 227 26.10 3.15 17.56
C ARG A 227 25.05 4.20 17.21
N SER A 228 24.96 5.28 17.97
CA SER A 228 23.98 6.35 17.72
C SER A 228 24.23 7.05 16.38
N PHE A 229 25.50 7.26 16.01
CA PHE A 229 25.87 7.81 14.72
C PHE A 229 25.53 6.85 13.57
N ALA A 230 25.76 5.55 13.74
CA ALA A 230 25.40 4.52 12.76
C ALA A 230 23.89 4.46 12.52
N LEU A 231 23.07 4.54 13.58
CA LEU A 231 21.61 4.63 13.44
C LEU A 231 21.21 5.91 12.71
N GLY A 232 21.83 7.06 13.01
CA GLY A 232 21.58 8.31 12.29
C GLY A 232 21.87 8.19 10.79
N VAL A 233 23.01 7.60 10.42
CA VAL A 233 23.35 7.32 9.01
C VAL A 233 22.35 6.37 8.38
N GLN A 234 21.96 5.29 9.07
CA GLN A 234 20.98 4.33 8.56
C GLN A 234 19.62 5.01 8.27
N TRP A 235 19.12 5.82 9.20
CA TRP A 235 17.87 6.57 9.01
C TRP A 235 17.98 7.62 7.91
N ALA A 236 19.14 8.26 7.72
CA ALA A 236 19.36 9.16 6.61
C ALA A 236 19.19 8.43 5.26
N PHE A 237 19.74 7.23 5.12
CA PHE A 237 19.55 6.39 3.93
C PHE A 237 18.08 5.99 3.74
N ILE A 238 17.43 5.52 4.81
CA ILE A 238 16.00 5.15 4.78
C ILE A 238 15.12 6.33 4.34
N ARG A 239 15.42 7.56 4.79
CA ARG A 239 14.63 8.74 4.40
C ARG A 239 14.94 9.20 2.99
N LEU A 240 16.22 9.37 2.65
CA LEU A 240 16.64 9.94 1.36
C LEU A 240 16.43 8.98 0.19
N LEU A 241 16.76 7.71 0.39
CA LEU A 241 16.70 6.68 -0.68
C LEU A 241 15.49 5.75 -0.53
N GLY A 242 14.81 5.78 0.63
CA GLY A 242 13.61 5.00 0.87
C GLY A 242 12.35 5.84 0.74
N ALA A 243 12.11 6.70 1.74
CA ALA A 243 10.85 7.41 1.91
C ALA A 243 10.54 8.42 0.80
N ILE A 244 11.54 9.14 0.29
CA ILE A 244 11.34 10.14 -0.78
C ILE A 244 11.04 9.48 -2.14
N PRO A 245 11.86 8.54 -2.66
CA PRO A 245 11.61 7.96 -3.98
C PRO A 245 10.46 6.96 -4.00
N ALA A 246 10.12 6.31 -2.89
CA ALA A 246 9.10 5.25 -2.91
C ALA A 246 7.71 5.72 -3.39
N PRO A 247 7.15 6.86 -2.92
CA PRO A 247 5.89 7.37 -3.45
C PRO A 247 6.00 7.84 -4.91
N ILE A 248 7.14 8.35 -5.34
CA ILE A 248 7.34 8.78 -6.73
C ILE A 248 7.31 7.57 -7.67
N LEU A 249 8.06 6.52 -7.33
CA LEU A 249 8.14 5.29 -8.12
C LEU A 249 6.79 4.56 -8.15
N LEU A 250 6.15 4.37 -6.99
CA LEU A 250 4.86 3.69 -6.95
C LEU A 250 3.76 4.54 -7.58
N GLY A 251 3.77 5.86 -7.39
CA GLY A 251 2.82 6.77 -8.04
C GLY A 251 2.90 6.68 -9.56
N SER A 252 4.10 6.78 -10.12
CA SER A 252 4.33 6.60 -11.56
C SER A 252 3.91 5.21 -12.05
N ALA A 253 4.11 4.16 -11.25
CA ALA A 253 3.68 2.81 -11.60
C ALA A 253 2.14 2.66 -11.55
N ILE A 254 1.48 3.33 -10.60
CA ILE A 254 0.02 3.37 -10.47
C ILE A 254 -0.60 4.09 -11.67
N ASP A 255 0.03 5.13 -12.20
CA ASP A 255 -0.46 5.86 -13.37
C ASP A 255 -0.62 4.98 -14.63
N HIS A 256 0.17 3.90 -14.76
CA HIS A 256 -0.02 2.90 -15.83
C HIS A 256 -1.31 2.07 -15.69
N SER A 257 -1.89 2.02 -14.50
CA SER A 257 -3.20 1.38 -14.27
C SER A 257 -4.37 2.32 -14.54
N CYS A 258 -4.13 3.56 -14.95
CA CYS A 258 -5.20 4.52 -15.22
C CYS A 258 -6.02 4.15 -16.47
N ILE A 259 -7.35 4.09 -16.31
CA ILE A 259 -8.30 3.89 -17.42
C ILE A 259 -8.81 5.25 -17.91
N LEU A 260 -9.15 6.15 -16.99
CA LEU A 260 -9.76 7.44 -17.31
C LEU A 260 -8.96 8.57 -16.68
N TRP A 261 -8.40 9.43 -17.53
CA TRP A 261 -7.66 10.63 -17.15
C TRP A 261 -8.59 11.83 -17.06
N ASP A 262 -8.31 12.70 -16.10
CA ASP A 262 -8.92 14.02 -16.04
C ASP A 262 -8.33 14.91 -17.14
N ASN A 263 -9.21 15.46 -17.97
CA ASN A 263 -8.88 16.27 -19.14
C ASN A 263 -9.52 17.68 -19.05
N SER A 264 -9.81 18.19 -17.85
CA SER A 264 -10.38 19.54 -17.68
C SER A 264 -9.56 20.65 -18.35
N THR A 265 -8.23 20.49 -18.41
CA THR A 265 -7.33 21.43 -19.04
C THR A 265 -6.81 20.89 -20.39
N PRO A 266 -7.13 21.56 -21.52
CA PRO A 266 -6.66 21.14 -22.84
C PRO A 266 -5.14 21.08 -22.91
N GLY A 267 -4.58 19.94 -23.33
CA GLY A 267 -3.15 19.75 -23.55
C GLY A 267 -2.33 19.25 -22.34
N SER A 268 -2.94 19.03 -21.17
CA SER A 268 -2.27 18.46 -20.00
C SER A 268 -3.02 17.24 -19.46
N LYS A 269 -2.29 16.20 -19.03
CA LYS A 269 -2.89 15.07 -18.29
C LYS A 269 -3.11 15.47 -16.83
N GLY A 270 -4.36 15.48 -16.38
CA GLY A 270 -4.72 15.73 -15.00
C GLY A 270 -4.57 14.49 -14.11
N ALA A 271 -5.29 14.45 -12.99
CA ALA A 271 -5.32 13.27 -12.12
C ALA A 271 -6.05 12.10 -12.80
N CYS A 272 -5.70 10.87 -12.44
CA CYS A 272 -6.48 9.72 -12.88
C CYS A 272 -7.80 9.61 -12.07
N LEU A 273 -8.92 9.53 -12.78
CA LEU A 273 -10.27 9.48 -12.22
C LEU A 273 -10.72 8.04 -11.92
N MET A 274 -10.26 7.08 -12.73
CA MET A 274 -10.59 5.66 -12.59
C MET A 274 -9.40 4.77 -12.96
N TYR A 275 -9.10 3.81 -12.10
CA TYR A 275 -8.02 2.84 -12.26
C TYR A 275 -8.55 1.44 -12.56
N ASP A 276 -7.78 0.66 -13.31
CA ASP A 276 -7.97 -0.77 -13.51
C ASP A 276 -7.57 -1.50 -12.22
N ASN A 277 -8.53 -2.16 -11.59
CA ASN A 277 -8.35 -2.76 -10.28
C ASN A 277 -7.37 -3.95 -10.32
N LEU A 278 -7.31 -4.71 -11.42
CA LEU A 278 -6.37 -5.80 -11.56
C LEU A 278 -4.94 -5.27 -11.71
N LYS A 279 -4.74 -4.30 -12.60
CA LYS A 279 -3.42 -3.67 -12.79
C LYS A 279 -2.97 -2.96 -11.52
N LEU A 280 -3.85 -2.25 -10.83
CA LEU A 280 -3.55 -1.57 -9.58
C LEU A 280 -3.08 -2.56 -8.50
N ALA A 281 -3.80 -3.66 -8.29
CA ALA A 281 -3.41 -4.71 -7.34
C ALA A 281 -2.09 -5.39 -7.73
N SER A 282 -1.90 -5.68 -9.01
CA SER A 282 -0.65 -6.26 -9.51
C SER A 282 0.53 -5.32 -9.30
N THR A 283 0.36 -4.02 -9.54
CA THR A 283 1.41 -3.01 -9.32
C THR A 283 1.82 -2.92 -7.85
N PHE A 284 0.86 -2.91 -6.91
CA PHE A 284 1.16 -2.91 -5.47
C PHE A 284 1.92 -4.16 -5.03
N SER A 285 1.47 -5.33 -5.47
CA SER A 285 2.13 -6.61 -5.16
C SER A 285 3.52 -6.69 -5.77
N LEU A 286 3.70 -6.34 -7.04
CA LEU A 286 4.98 -6.38 -7.73
C LEU A 286 5.98 -5.38 -7.14
N PHE A 287 5.54 -4.15 -6.86
CA PHE A 287 6.38 -3.14 -6.21
C PHE A 287 6.88 -3.63 -4.86
N SER A 288 5.98 -4.14 -4.02
CA SER A 288 6.33 -4.69 -2.71
C SER A 288 7.30 -5.88 -2.86
N ALA A 289 6.98 -6.84 -3.74
CA ALA A 289 7.79 -8.02 -3.96
C ALA A 289 9.20 -7.69 -4.46
N ALA A 290 9.34 -6.75 -5.40
CA ALA A 290 10.62 -6.35 -5.96
C ALA A 290 11.56 -5.79 -4.89
N PHE A 291 11.10 -4.83 -4.08
CA PHE A 291 11.93 -4.25 -3.02
C PHE A 291 12.18 -5.21 -1.84
N LYS A 292 11.26 -6.13 -1.57
CA LYS A 292 11.47 -7.22 -0.61
C LYS A 292 12.52 -8.22 -1.10
N LEU A 293 12.54 -8.56 -2.39
CA LEU A 293 13.57 -9.40 -3.00
C LEU A 293 14.95 -8.75 -2.92
N ILE A 294 15.03 -7.46 -3.26
CA ILE A 294 16.27 -6.68 -3.15
C ILE A 294 16.77 -6.65 -1.69
N ALA A 295 15.88 -6.41 -0.73
CA ALA A 295 16.21 -6.48 0.69
C ALA A 295 16.72 -7.88 1.09
N GLY A 296 16.03 -8.92 0.64
CA GLY A 296 16.40 -10.33 0.84
C GLY A 296 17.82 -10.64 0.35
N ILE A 297 18.20 -10.15 -0.83
CA ILE A 297 19.55 -10.31 -1.37
C ILE A 297 20.57 -9.63 -0.45
N PHE A 298 20.36 -8.36 -0.09
CA PHE A 298 21.31 -7.63 0.74
C PHE A 298 21.48 -8.24 2.13
N ILE A 299 20.41 -8.74 2.74
CA ILE A 299 20.50 -9.34 4.08
C ILE A 299 21.17 -10.72 4.06
N VAL A 300 20.97 -11.50 2.99
CA VAL A 300 21.69 -12.76 2.78
C VAL A 300 23.19 -12.48 2.56
N VAL A 301 23.54 -11.47 1.76
CA VAL A 301 24.94 -11.03 1.61
C VAL A 301 25.52 -10.59 2.95
N ALA A 302 24.78 -9.80 3.74
CA ALA A 302 25.22 -9.38 5.08
C ALA A 302 25.50 -10.57 6.01
N TYR A 303 24.68 -11.62 5.94
CA TYR A 303 24.86 -12.85 6.72
C TYR A 303 26.17 -13.57 6.39
N PHE A 304 26.53 -13.66 5.11
CA PHE A 304 27.79 -14.29 4.69
C PHE A 304 29.02 -13.43 4.98
N LEU A 305 28.89 -12.10 4.92
CA LEU A 305 29.98 -11.18 5.23
C LEU A 305 30.22 -11.00 6.73
N TYR A 306 29.22 -11.29 7.57
CA TYR A 306 29.34 -11.15 9.01
C TYR A 306 30.33 -12.15 9.60
N LYS A 307 31.44 -11.62 10.14
CA LYS A 307 32.39 -12.38 10.96
C LYS A 307 32.20 -11.98 12.43
N PRO A 308 31.96 -12.94 13.35
CA PRO A 308 31.90 -12.63 14.77
C PRO A 308 33.25 -12.09 15.25
N PRO A 309 33.28 -11.09 16.13
CA PRO A 309 34.53 -10.59 16.70
C PRO A 309 35.22 -11.72 17.50
N PRO A 310 36.53 -11.96 17.29
CA PRO A 310 37.26 -12.95 18.07
C PRO A 310 37.28 -12.56 19.56
N GLY A 311 36.81 -13.45 20.45
CA GLY A 311 36.99 -13.31 21.90
C GLY A 311 35.78 -12.94 22.79
N LYS A 312 34.52 -13.04 22.32
CA LYS A 312 33.33 -12.81 23.17
C LYS A 312 32.52 -14.07 23.53
N ASP A 313 33.02 -15.26 23.23
CA ASP A 313 32.37 -16.52 23.63
C ASP A 313 32.84 -17.04 25.02
N GLU A 314 33.83 -16.42 25.68
CA GLU A 314 34.33 -16.87 27.01
C GLU A 314 34.09 -15.90 28.19
N SER A 315 33.71 -14.64 27.97
CA SER A 315 33.65 -13.62 29.04
C SER A 315 32.28 -13.39 29.68
N ASN A 316 31.20 -13.92 29.10
CA ASN A 316 29.85 -13.77 29.65
C ASN A 316 29.46 -14.86 30.67
N ASP A 317 30.28 -15.89 30.88
CA ASP A 317 30.02 -16.95 31.87
C ASP A 317 30.63 -16.64 33.25
N LYS A 318 31.49 -15.61 33.36
CA LYS A 318 32.15 -15.24 34.63
C LYS A 318 31.58 -13.98 35.30
N SER A 319 30.69 -13.23 34.65
CA SER A 319 30.12 -12.01 35.22
C SER A 319 28.77 -12.20 35.91
N LEU A 320 28.15 -13.40 35.83
CA LEU A 320 26.90 -13.72 36.51
C LEU A 320 27.09 -14.49 37.83
N SER A 321 28.33 -14.88 38.18
CA SER A 321 28.63 -15.64 39.40
C SER A 321 29.17 -14.81 40.57
N THR A 322 29.31 -13.48 40.43
CA THR A 322 30.06 -12.66 41.41
C THR A 322 29.25 -11.54 42.09
N THR A 323 27.92 -11.55 41.98
CA THR A 323 27.07 -10.62 42.74
C THR A 323 26.00 -11.36 43.51
N LEU A 324 26.44 -12.04 44.58
CA LEU A 324 25.65 -12.33 45.76
C LEU A 324 26.58 -12.15 46.97
N PRO A 325 26.51 -11.01 47.69
CA PRO A 325 26.90 -10.97 49.09
C PRO A 325 25.69 -11.31 49.97
N ASN A 326 25.99 -12.12 50.99
CA ASN A 326 25.19 -12.61 52.12
C ASN A 326 24.07 -11.70 52.63
#